data_AF-A0A1I7LLR7-F1
#
_entry.id   AF-A0A1I7LLR7-F1
#
_cell.length_a   1.000
_cell.length_b   1.000
_cell.length_c   1.000
_cell.angle_alpha   90.00
_cell.angle_beta   90.00
_cell.angle_gamma   90.00
#
_symmetry.space_group_name_H-M   'P 1'
#
loop_
_entity.id
_entity.type
_entity.pdbx_description
1 polymer ?
#
loop_
_entity_poly.entity_id
_entity_poly.type
_entity_poly.pdbx_seq_one_letter_code
_entity_poly.pdbx_strand_id
1 'polypeptide(L)'
;MTETAPAPAAVGAPETGFAAARRSKRSAAVSLVLVAGAGAAALTLGGLDPSQREEEALVYGTLGACIAQQLRSAEACIAAYKTAQEAYAATAPRYETEADCQRHHGTGGCTPGGPVTEAARGRYLPVMAAFLLGRTDAQDLPVQPLYPHAPEEERDAAEAGTAGHGGGYCTGTGGRVAYAGGVSRVHVPASVARTTSTTPRTISRGGFGGTGRATAFSGGSGGRTGGFGGG
;
A
#
# COMPACT_ATOMS: atom_id res chain seq x y z
N MET A 1 54.88 16.37 -54.77
CA MET A 1 55.43 15.61 -53.65
C MET A 1 54.44 14.48 -53.38
N THR A 2 54.19 13.54 -54.30
CA THR A 2 55.00 12.35 -54.64
C THR A 2 55.52 11.58 -53.43
N GLU A 3 55.47 10.25 -53.57
CA GLU A 3 56.10 9.21 -52.73
C GLU A 3 55.20 8.71 -51.58
N THR A 4 54.96 7.42 -51.29
CA THR A 4 55.33 6.14 -51.91
C THR A 4 54.61 5.05 -51.08
N ALA A 5 54.07 4.03 -51.74
CA ALA A 5 53.85 2.70 -51.14
C ALA A 5 55.10 1.86 -51.43
N PRO A 6 55.54 0.91 -50.57
CA PRO A 6 55.05 -0.48 -50.68
C PRO A 6 55.08 -1.18 -49.28
N ALA A 7 54.87 -2.47 -49.01
CA ALA A 7 55.02 -3.72 -49.75
C ALA A 7 54.32 -4.87 -48.95
N PRO A 8 54.24 -6.09 -49.51
CA PRO A 8 53.29 -7.16 -49.15
C PRO A 8 53.95 -8.34 -48.41
N ALA A 9 53.13 -9.29 -47.91
CA ALA A 9 53.51 -10.71 -47.88
C ALA A 9 52.27 -11.61 -47.68
N ALA A 10 52.11 -12.55 -48.60
CA ALA A 10 51.14 -13.62 -48.59
C ALA A 10 51.60 -14.80 -47.70
N VAL A 11 50.68 -15.75 -47.48
CA VAL A 11 50.84 -17.22 -47.62
C VAL A 11 50.10 -17.98 -46.52
N GLY A 12 49.26 -18.95 -46.92
CA GLY A 12 49.05 -20.18 -46.15
C GLY A 12 47.61 -20.61 -45.89
N ALA A 13 46.98 -21.30 -46.84
CA ALA A 13 45.91 -22.27 -46.57
C ALA A 13 46.55 -23.61 -46.11
N PRO A 14 45.84 -24.55 -45.43
CA PRO A 14 44.79 -25.34 -46.09
C PRO A 14 43.57 -25.77 -45.22
N GLU A 15 42.45 -25.97 -45.94
CA GLU A 15 41.49 -27.08 -45.88
C GLU A 15 41.16 -27.76 -44.52
N THR A 16 39.88 -27.72 -44.10
CA THR A 16 38.93 -28.85 -44.09
C THR A 16 37.73 -28.57 -43.17
N GLY A 17 36.52 -28.94 -43.61
CA GLY A 17 35.59 -29.61 -42.69
C GLY A 17 34.21 -28.99 -42.44
N PHE A 18 33.27 -29.36 -43.31
CA PHE A 18 31.85 -29.68 -43.04
C PHE A 18 30.84 -28.59 -42.61
N ALA A 19 29.76 -28.59 -43.37
CA ALA A 19 28.65 -27.65 -43.38
C ALA A 19 27.63 -27.88 -42.24
N ALA A 20 27.05 -26.79 -41.75
CA ALA A 20 25.65 -26.73 -41.35
C ALA A 20 25.13 -25.29 -41.53
N ALA A 21 24.04 -25.16 -42.27
CA ALA A 21 23.53 -23.94 -42.85
C ALA A 21 23.14 -22.86 -41.82
N ARG A 22 23.74 -21.67 -41.93
CA ARG A 22 23.22 -20.44 -41.31
C ARG A 22 22.17 -19.84 -42.23
N ARG A 23 20.90 -19.88 -41.81
CA ARG A 23 19.80 -19.20 -42.51
C ARG A 23 19.97 -17.69 -42.36
N SER A 24 20.17 -17.05 -43.50
CA SER A 24 20.43 -15.63 -43.70
C SER A 24 19.33 -14.73 -43.11
N LYS A 25 19.75 -13.71 -42.36
CA LYS A 25 19.04 -12.44 -42.16
C LYS A 25 18.62 -11.88 -43.52
N ARG A 26 17.32 -11.73 -43.73
CA ARG A 26 16.75 -10.89 -44.80
C ARG A 26 16.02 -9.75 -44.12
N SER A 27 16.72 -8.65 -43.92
CA SER A 27 16.10 -7.35 -43.71
C SER A 27 15.54 -6.91 -45.04
N ALA A 28 14.22 -6.94 -45.20
CA ALA A 28 13.53 -6.31 -46.31
C ALA A 28 12.68 -5.17 -45.75
N ALA A 29 12.87 -4.00 -46.35
CA ALA A 29 12.41 -2.68 -45.95
C ALA A 29 10.96 -2.64 -45.41
N VAL A 30 10.80 -2.04 -44.23
CA VAL A 30 9.49 -1.57 -43.75
C VAL A 30 9.14 -0.35 -44.60
N SER A 31 8.16 -0.51 -45.47
CA SER A 31 7.51 0.58 -46.17
C SER A 31 6.90 1.55 -45.15
N LEU A 32 7.50 2.74 -45.03
CA LEU A 32 6.91 3.92 -44.40
C LEU A 32 5.73 4.38 -45.27
N VAL A 33 4.58 3.74 -45.09
CA VAL A 33 3.32 4.14 -45.72
C VAL A 33 2.49 4.86 -44.67
N LEU A 34 2.48 6.18 -44.83
CA LEU A 34 1.40 7.12 -44.50
C LEU A 34 1.14 7.41 -43.03
N VAL A 35 1.94 8.35 -42.53
CA VAL A 35 1.52 9.39 -41.59
C VAL A 35 0.37 10.19 -42.22
N ALA A 36 -0.87 9.81 -41.95
CA ALA A 36 -2.07 10.63 -42.16
C ALA A 36 -3.27 9.97 -41.46
N GLY A 37 -3.29 10.07 -40.13
CA GLY A 37 -4.36 9.55 -39.29
C GLY A 37 -4.21 10.10 -37.88
N ALA A 38 -4.25 11.42 -37.75
CA ALA A 38 -4.34 12.07 -36.45
C ALA A 38 -5.71 11.75 -35.84
N GLY A 39 -5.75 10.99 -34.75
CA GLY A 39 -6.98 10.81 -33.97
C GLY A 39 -7.03 9.54 -33.15
N ALA A 40 -6.56 9.64 -31.90
CA ALA A 40 -6.92 8.78 -30.77
C ALA A 40 -6.57 7.28 -30.85
N ALA A 41 -5.27 6.96 -30.88
CA ALA A 41 -4.77 5.80 -30.15
C ALA A 41 -4.06 6.29 -28.88
N ALA A 42 -4.80 6.96 -28.00
CA ALA A 42 -4.33 7.20 -26.64
C ALA A 42 -4.39 5.84 -25.93
N LEU A 43 -3.22 5.22 -25.83
CA LEU A 43 -2.82 4.24 -24.82
C LEU A 43 -3.86 4.08 -23.69
N THR A 44 -4.75 3.08 -23.78
CA THR A 44 -5.50 2.58 -22.63
C THR A 44 -4.57 1.71 -21.78
N LEU A 45 -3.52 2.34 -21.24
CA LEU A 45 -2.68 1.73 -20.22
C LEU A 45 -3.49 1.67 -18.92
N GLY A 46 -4.03 0.48 -18.63
CA GLY A 46 -4.50 0.04 -17.32
C GLY A 46 -5.65 0.86 -16.71
N GLY A 47 -6.86 0.27 -16.68
CA GLY A 47 -7.87 0.77 -15.76
C GLY A 47 -7.32 0.72 -14.34
N LEU A 48 -7.00 1.88 -13.76
CA LEU A 48 -6.64 1.98 -12.36
C LEU A 48 -7.83 1.45 -11.55
N ASP A 49 -7.59 0.40 -10.78
CA ASP A 49 -8.59 -0.14 -9.86
C ASP A 49 -9.15 1.02 -9.02
N PRO A 50 -10.46 1.32 -9.10
CA PRO A 50 -11.10 2.38 -8.35
C PRO A 50 -10.79 2.39 -6.86
N SER A 51 -10.50 1.22 -6.28
CA SER A 51 -10.17 1.01 -4.87
C SER A 51 -8.77 1.50 -4.49
N GLN A 52 -7.89 1.66 -5.48
CA GLN A 52 -6.51 2.13 -5.34
C GLN A 52 -6.36 3.63 -5.65
N ARG A 53 -7.45 4.31 -5.99
CA ARG A 53 -7.44 5.77 -6.13
C ARG A 53 -7.22 6.41 -4.77
N GLU A 54 -6.31 7.37 -4.72
CA GLU A 54 -6.02 8.14 -3.50
C GLU A 54 -7.15 9.13 -3.22
N GLU A 55 -7.60 9.14 -1.96
CA GLU A 55 -8.52 10.12 -1.40
C GLU A 55 -7.74 11.09 -0.52
N GLU A 56 -7.93 12.38 -0.73
CA GLU A 56 -7.40 13.38 0.19
C GLU A 56 -8.34 13.56 1.38
N ALA A 57 -7.87 13.16 2.55
CA ALA A 57 -8.60 13.24 3.81
C ALA A 57 -7.87 14.12 4.82
N LEU A 58 -8.58 14.43 5.90
CA LEU A 58 -8.06 15.15 7.04
C LEU A 58 -8.00 14.21 8.25
N VAL A 59 -6.94 14.31 9.05
CA VAL A 59 -6.73 13.56 10.28
C VAL A 59 -6.42 14.53 11.41
N TYR A 60 -7.15 14.40 12.51
CA TYR A 60 -6.95 15.22 13.70
C TYR A 60 -6.96 14.37 14.97
N GLY A 61 -6.01 14.64 15.87
CA GLY A 61 -5.97 14.01 17.19
C GLY A 61 -7.02 14.56 18.16
N THR A 62 -7.48 15.80 17.96
CA THR A 62 -8.44 16.46 18.85
C THR A 62 -9.43 17.33 18.07
N LEU A 63 -10.62 17.55 18.66
CA LEU A 63 -11.59 18.50 18.14
C LEU A 63 -11.01 19.92 18.00
N GLY A 64 -10.25 20.36 19.00
CA GLY A 64 -9.61 21.68 19.00
C GLY A 64 -8.65 21.86 17.82
N ALA A 65 -7.87 20.83 17.48
CA ALA A 65 -6.97 20.86 16.32
C ALA A 65 -7.73 20.99 14.99
N CYS A 66 -8.89 20.32 14.86
CA CYS A 66 -9.75 20.44 13.68
C CYS A 66 -10.27 21.87 13.51
N ILE A 67 -10.85 22.43 14.58
CA ILE A 67 -11.43 23.78 14.57
C ILE A 67 -10.33 24.83 14.28
N ALA A 68 -9.18 24.71 14.94
CA ALA A 68 -8.08 25.66 14.82
C ALA A 68 -7.49 25.71 13.40
N GLN A 69 -7.54 24.62 12.63
CA GLN A 69 -7.00 24.61 11.27
C GLN A 69 -7.93 25.25 10.23
N GLN A 70 -9.22 25.39 10.54
CA GLN A 70 -10.22 26.08 9.70
C GLN A 70 -10.30 25.56 8.24
N LEU A 71 -9.93 24.30 8.00
CA LEU A 71 -10.12 23.64 6.70
C LEU A 71 -11.56 23.15 6.50
N ARG A 72 -12.30 22.99 7.61
CA ARG A 72 -13.71 22.65 7.69
C ARG A 72 -14.37 23.64 8.65
N SER A 73 -15.69 23.77 8.60
CA SER A 73 -16.41 24.59 9.59
C SER A 73 -16.29 23.98 10.98
N ALA A 74 -16.48 24.80 12.01
CA ALA A 74 -16.45 24.33 13.40
C ALA A 74 -17.55 23.27 13.64
N GLU A 75 -18.72 23.46 13.05
CA GLU A 75 -19.85 22.54 13.12
C GLU A 75 -19.50 21.18 12.49
N ALA A 76 -18.82 21.18 11.34
CA ALA A 76 -18.37 19.95 10.69
C ALA A 76 -17.33 19.21 11.55
N CYS A 77 -16.40 19.92 12.19
CA CYS A 77 -15.45 19.34 13.13
C CYS A 77 -16.14 18.72 14.35
N ILE A 78 -17.11 19.42 14.95
CA ILE A 78 -17.89 18.92 16.10
C ILE A 78 -18.67 17.66 15.73
N ALA A 79 -19.38 17.71 14.59
CA ALA A 79 -20.14 16.57 14.09
C ALA A 79 -19.24 15.37 13.83
N ALA A 80 -18.13 15.55 13.11
CA ALA A 80 -17.17 14.48 12.83
C ALA A 80 -16.57 13.90 14.13
N TYR A 81 -16.15 14.73 15.07
CA TYR A 81 -15.59 14.23 16.33
C TYR A 81 -16.60 13.42 17.15
N LYS A 82 -17.88 13.83 17.15
CA LYS A 82 -18.96 13.07 17.77
C LYS A 82 -19.18 11.73 17.05
N THR A 83 -19.31 11.74 15.73
CA THR A 83 -19.46 10.52 14.91
C THR A 83 -18.30 9.55 15.13
N ALA A 84 -17.06 10.05 15.22
CA ALA A 84 -15.89 9.22 15.48
C ALA A 84 -15.95 8.55 16.87
N GLN A 85 -16.37 9.28 17.91
CA GLN A 85 -16.54 8.71 19.26
C GLN A 85 -17.63 7.64 19.32
N GLU A 86 -18.76 7.88 18.65
CA GLU A 86 -19.86 6.91 18.56
C GLU A 86 -19.40 5.64 17.82
N ALA A 87 -18.74 5.82 16.67
CA ALA A 87 -18.16 4.72 15.90
C ALA A 87 -17.06 3.99 16.69
N TYR A 88 -16.27 4.69 17.49
CA TYR A 88 -15.25 4.08 18.35
C TYR A 88 -15.89 3.12 19.36
N ALA A 89 -16.86 3.61 20.14
CA ALA A 89 -17.56 2.77 21.11
C ALA A 89 -18.26 1.57 20.46
N ALA A 90 -18.80 1.74 19.24
CA ALA A 90 -19.52 0.68 18.54
C ALA A 90 -18.60 -0.36 17.87
N THR A 91 -17.47 0.06 17.31
CA THR A 91 -16.75 -0.74 16.29
C THR A 91 -15.27 -0.99 16.59
N ALA A 92 -14.74 -0.46 17.69
CA ALA A 92 -13.34 -0.67 18.06
C ALA A 92 -12.96 -2.16 18.08
N PRO A 93 -11.80 -2.53 17.51
CA PRO A 93 -11.26 -3.88 17.65
C PRO A 93 -11.12 -4.28 19.11
N ARG A 94 -11.43 -5.54 19.41
CA ARG A 94 -11.43 -6.09 20.77
C ARG A 94 -10.34 -7.13 20.88
N TYR A 95 -9.48 -6.97 21.86
CA TYR A 95 -8.39 -7.89 22.16
C TYR A 95 -8.67 -8.65 23.45
N GLU A 96 -8.21 -9.89 23.50
CA GLU A 96 -8.32 -10.75 24.69
C GLU A 96 -7.45 -10.22 25.84
N THR A 97 -6.25 -9.73 25.53
CA THR A 97 -5.27 -9.25 26.51
C THR A 97 -4.72 -7.89 26.12
N GLU A 98 -4.20 -7.15 27.12
CA GLU A 98 -3.52 -5.88 26.89
C GLU A 98 -2.29 -6.06 25.99
N ALA A 99 -1.49 -7.10 26.26
CA ALA A 99 -0.29 -7.41 25.49
C ALA A 99 -0.61 -7.65 24.01
N ASP A 100 -1.71 -8.35 23.70
CA ASP A 100 -2.12 -8.58 22.31
C ASP A 100 -2.53 -7.31 21.58
N CYS A 101 -3.13 -6.36 22.32
CA CYS A 101 -3.45 -5.05 21.78
C CYS A 101 -2.19 -4.20 21.58
N GLN A 102 -1.33 -4.11 22.59
CA GLN A 102 -0.12 -3.28 22.55
C GLN A 102 0.89 -3.77 21.52
N ARG A 103 0.92 -5.07 21.21
CA ARG A 103 1.70 -5.62 20.09
C ARG A 103 1.37 -4.97 18.74
N HIS A 104 0.15 -4.46 18.53
CA HIS A 104 -0.24 -3.79 17.28
C HIS A 104 -0.29 -2.27 17.40
N HIS A 105 -0.67 -1.77 18.58
CA HIS A 105 -0.98 -0.35 18.81
C HIS A 105 0.09 0.36 19.64
N GLY A 106 1.15 -0.33 20.04
CA GLY A 106 2.23 0.18 20.87
C GLY A 106 1.89 0.24 22.36
N THR A 107 2.93 0.40 23.16
CA THR A 107 2.83 0.60 24.62
C THR A 107 1.96 1.83 24.93
N GLY A 108 0.97 1.66 25.81
CA GLY A 108 0.03 2.73 26.15
C GLY A 108 -1.02 3.04 25.07
N GLY A 109 -1.01 2.35 23.94
CA GLY A 109 -2.00 2.49 22.86
C GLY A 109 -3.32 1.78 23.12
N CYS A 110 -3.53 1.23 24.32
CA CYS A 110 -4.66 0.36 24.66
C CYS A 110 -5.29 0.73 26.00
N THR A 111 -6.57 0.42 26.15
CA THR A 111 -7.36 0.68 27.36
C THR A 111 -8.31 -0.48 27.65
N PRO A 112 -8.68 -0.74 28.93
CA PRO A 112 -9.78 -1.64 29.25
C PRO A 112 -11.08 -1.21 28.55
N GLY A 113 -11.82 -2.18 28.00
CA GLY A 113 -13.01 -1.91 27.19
C GLY A 113 -14.24 -1.50 27.98
N GLY A 114 -14.38 -1.98 29.22
CA GLY A 114 -15.56 -1.69 30.08
C GLY A 114 -15.85 -0.19 30.26
N PRO A 115 -14.86 0.65 30.55
CA PRO A 115 -15.02 2.11 30.59
C PRO A 115 -15.41 2.77 29.26
N VAL A 116 -15.14 2.13 28.11
CA VAL A 116 -15.51 2.65 26.78
C VAL A 116 -16.93 2.25 26.41
N THR A 117 -17.27 0.98 26.60
CA THR A 117 -18.61 0.44 26.37
C THR A 117 -18.81 -0.85 27.14
N GLU A 118 -20.02 -1.06 27.66
CA GLU A 118 -20.39 -2.27 28.42
C GLU A 118 -20.15 -3.55 27.59
N ALA A 119 -20.43 -3.49 26.29
CA ALA A 119 -20.26 -4.62 25.38
C ALA A 119 -18.79 -5.04 25.19
N ALA A 120 -17.83 -4.23 25.64
CA ALA A 120 -16.40 -4.50 25.61
C ALA A 120 -15.83 -4.86 26.99
N ARG A 121 -16.68 -5.08 28.01
CA ARG A 121 -16.23 -5.56 29.33
C ARG A 121 -15.41 -6.84 29.20
N GLY A 122 -14.28 -6.90 29.90
CA GLY A 122 -13.36 -8.03 29.85
C GLY A 122 -12.51 -8.11 28.58
N ARG A 123 -12.53 -7.07 27.72
CA ARG A 123 -11.68 -6.93 26.53
C ARG A 123 -10.79 -5.70 26.66
N TYR A 124 -9.75 -5.65 25.83
CA TYR A 124 -8.91 -4.46 25.64
C TYR A 124 -9.18 -3.86 24.27
N LEU A 125 -9.27 -2.54 24.22
CA LEU A 125 -9.51 -1.77 23.00
C LEU A 125 -8.28 -0.89 22.71
N PRO A 126 -7.94 -0.66 21.44
CA PRO A 126 -7.01 0.41 21.10
C PRO A 126 -7.63 1.76 21.41
N VAL A 127 -6.84 2.71 21.90
CA VAL A 127 -7.33 4.07 22.14
C VAL A 127 -7.69 4.75 20.83
N MET A 128 -8.80 5.50 20.81
CA MET A 128 -9.09 6.41 19.70
C MET A 128 -8.10 7.58 19.76
N ALA A 129 -7.05 7.50 18.96
CA ALA A 129 -5.95 8.47 18.96
C ALA A 129 -6.17 9.63 17.98
N ALA A 130 -7.05 9.45 16.99
CA ALA A 130 -7.44 10.48 16.04
C ALA A 130 -8.79 10.16 15.40
N PHE A 131 -9.27 11.06 14.55
CA PHE A 131 -10.38 10.82 13.64
C PHE A 131 -10.05 11.29 12.23
N LEU A 132 -10.59 10.56 11.26
CA LEU A 132 -10.49 10.86 9.83
C LEU A 132 -11.80 11.47 9.34
N LEU A 133 -11.72 12.49 8.50
CA LEU A 133 -12.87 13.05 7.76
C LEU A 133 -12.45 13.52 6.37
N GLY A 134 -13.41 13.65 5.46
CA GLY A 134 -13.16 14.22 4.14
C GLY A 134 -12.70 15.68 4.20
N ARG A 135 -11.85 16.07 3.25
CA ARG A 135 -11.40 17.46 3.10
C ARG A 135 -12.54 18.41 2.70
N THR A 136 -13.54 17.90 1.99
CA THR A 136 -14.71 18.65 1.54
C THR A 136 -15.98 17.83 1.76
N ASP A 137 -17.14 18.49 1.87
CA ASP A 137 -18.44 17.82 2.00
C ASP A 137 -18.76 16.97 0.76
N ALA A 138 -18.38 17.45 -0.43
CA ALA A 138 -18.65 16.79 -1.70
C ALA A 138 -17.99 15.41 -1.87
N GLN A 139 -16.96 15.10 -1.07
CA GLN A 139 -16.30 13.79 -1.13
C GLN A 139 -17.12 12.68 -0.47
N ASP A 140 -18.05 13.03 0.43
CA ASP A 140 -18.89 12.09 1.19
C ASP A 140 -18.09 10.93 1.81
N LEU A 141 -16.88 11.24 2.31
CA LEU A 141 -16.06 10.23 2.97
C LEU A 141 -16.62 9.98 4.38
N PRO A 142 -16.77 8.71 4.78
CA PRO A 142 -17.24 8.39 6.11
C PRO A 142 -16.21 8.86 7.14
N VAL A 143 -16.71 9.43 8.23
CA VAL A 143 -15.88 9.75 9.38
C VAL A 143 -15.48 8.45 10.08
N GLN A 144 -14.19 8.29 10.39
CA GLN A 144 -13.67 7.07 11.01
C GLN A 144 -12.85 7.40 12.27
N PRO A 145 -13.02 6.65 13.38
CA PRO A 145 -12.06 6.66 14.46
C PRO A 145 -10.75 6.02 13.98
N LEU A 146 -9.65 6.58 14.41
CA LEU A 146 -8.31 6.10 14.10
C LEU A 146 -7.59 5.65 15.36
N TYR A 147 -6.85 4.55 15.20
CA TYR A 147 -6.09 3.91 16.26
C TYR A 147 -4.60 4.03 15.96
N PRO A 148 -3.73 4.10 16.99
CA PRO A 148 -2.29 4.04 16.76
C PRO A 148 -1.93 2.81 15.93
N HIS A 149 -1.09 2.96 14.93
CA HIS A 149 -0.51 1.85 14.18
C HIS A 149 0.97 1.78 14.53
N ALA A 150 1.33 0.89 15.44
CA ALA A 150 2.71 0.75 15.92
C ALA A 150 3.00 -0.72 16.26
N PRO A 151 2.93 -1.62 15.26
CA PRO A 151 3.18 -3.03 15.50
C PRO A 151 4.65 -3.25 15.85
N GLU A 152 4.90 -4.09 16.85
CA GLU A 152 6.23 -4.35 17.41
C GLU A 152 7.25 -4.70 16.30
N GLU A 153 6.86 -5.52 15.33
CA GLU A 153 7.74 -5.96 14.25
C GLU A 153 8.15 -4.82 13.31
N GLU A 154 7.29 -3.82 13.09
CA GLU A 154 7.66 -2.63 12.29
C GLU A 154 8.47 -1.62 13.10
N ARG A 155 8.28 -1.57 14.43
CA ARG A 155 9.10 -0.72 15.32
C ARG A 155 10.53 -1.24 15.37
N ASP A 156 10.70 -2.54 15.56
CA ASP A 156 12.01 -3.19 15.56
C ASP A 156 12.71 -3.01 14.21
N ALA A 157 11.98 -3.17 13.10
CA ALA A 157 12.53 -2.99 11.76
C ALA A 157 12.89 -1.52 11.46
N ALA A 158 12.12 -0.55 11.98
CA ALA A 158 12.43 0.88 11.87
C ALA A 158 13.65 1.27 12.71
N GLU A 159 13.78 0.74 13.93
CA GLU A 159 14.96 0.92 14.78
C GLU A 159 16.21 0.30 14.14
N ALA A 160 16.07 -0.87 13.51
CA ALA A 160 17.13 -1.51 12.74
C ALA A 160 17.46 -0.81 11.42
N GLY A 161 16.74 0.26 11.05
CA GLY A 161 16.93 0.99 9.78
C GLY A 161 16.57 0.18 8.52
N THR A 162 15.80 -0.90 8.69
CA THR A 162 15.44 -1.85 7.61
C THR A 162 14.02 -1.68 7.07
N ALA A 163 13.18 -0.88 7.74
CA ALA A 163 11.81 -0.58 7.32
C ALA A 163 11.59 0.91 7.05
N GLY A 164 10.68 1.22 6.12
CA GLY A 164 10.14 2.56 5.94
C GLY A 164 9.19 2.95 7.07
N HIS A 165 9.18 4.24 7.42
CA HIS A 165 8.30 4.94 8.38
C HIS A 165 7.51 4.04 9.35
N GLY A 166 8.13 3.64 10.47
CA GLY A 166 7.40 3.00 11.57
C GLY A 166 6.45 3.98 12.25
N GLY A 167 5.16 3.62 12.35
CA GLY A 167 4.16 4.42 13.06
C GLY A 167 3.02 4.95 12.18
N GLY A 168 2.11 5.71 12.80
CA GLY A 168 0.96 6.33 12.14
C GLY A 168 -0.36 5.87 12.75
N TYR A 169 -1.38 5.79 11.91
CA TYR A 169 -2.72 5.36 12.31
C TYR A 169 -3.21 4.17 11.49
N CYS A 170 -4.23 3.51 12.02
CA CYS A 170 -5.02 2.53 11.30
C CYS A 170 -6.51 2.73 11.56
N THR A 171 -7.34 2.33 10.60
CA THR A 171 -8.80 2.33 10.75
C THR A 171 -9.27 1.10 11.55
N GLY A 172 -10.55 1.06 11.93
CA GLY A 172 -11.15 -0.11 12.56
C GLY A 172 -11.11 -1.37 11.70
N THR A 173 -10.89 -1.21 10.40
CA THR A 173 -10.73 -2.33 9.47
C THR A 173 -9.29 -2.83 9.34
N GLY A 174 -8.33 -2.13 9.95
CA GLY A 174 -6.90 -2.41 9.89
C GLY A 174 -6.17 -1.73 8.73
N GLY A 175 -6.85 -0.88 7.95
CA GLY A 175 -6.23 -0.14 6.86
C GLY A 175 -5.27 0.92 7.37
N ARG A 176 -4.05 0.99 6.79
CA ARG A 176 -3.03 1.95 7.22
C ARG A 176 -3.37 3.36 6.75
N VAL A 177 -3.19 4.32 7.66
CA VAL A 177 -3.27 5.76 7.41
C VAL A 177 -1.93 6.34 7.83
N ALA A 178 -1.01 6.43 6.87
CA ALA A 178 0.33 6.96 7.11
C ALA A 178 0.25 8.49 7.27
N TYR A 179 0.75 9.00 8.39
CA TYR A 179 0.78 10.42 8.67
C TYR A 179 2.13 11.00 8.23
N ALA A 180 2.15 11.71 7.11
CA ALA A 180 3.35 12.39 6.62
C ALA A 180 3.50 13.73 7.37
N GLY A 181 4.20 13.70 8.51
CA GLY A 181 4.85 14.87 9.12
C GLY A 181 4.02 16.16 9.29
N GLY A 182 3.35 16.29 10.44
CA GLY A 182 2.85 17.58 10.98
C GLY A 182 1.71 18.25 10.22
N VAL A 183 1.28 17.73 9.07
CA VAL A 183 0.14 18.22 8.31
C VAL A 183 -1.07 17.31 8.51
N SER A 184 -2.23 17.90 8.83
CA SER A 184 -3.50 17.17 8.98
C SER A 184 -4.02 16.55 7.67
N ARG A 185 -3.45 16.91 6.52
CA ARG A 185 -3.85 16.36 5.21
C ARG A 185 -3.11 15.05 4.96
N VAL A 186 -3.85 14.02 4.57
CA VAL A 186 -3.32 12.71 4.21
C VAL A 186 -3.90 12.27 2.87
N HIS A 187 -3.12 11.49 2.12
CA HIS A 187 -3.61 10.73 0.97
C HIS A 187 -3.75 9.28 1.41
N VAL A 188 -4.95 8.73 1.22
CA VAL A 188 -5.31 7.41 1.68
C VAL A 188 -6.04 6.69 0.53
N PRO A 189 -5.71 5.42 0.22
CA PRO A 189 -6.45 4.67 -0.78
C PRO A 189 -7.94 4.64 -0.50
N ALA A 190 -8.78 4.72 -1.53
CA ALA A 190 -10.23 4.68 -1.41
C ALA A 190 -10.73 3.43 -0.65
N SER A 191 -10.04 2.29 -0.82
CA SER A 191 -10.28 1.05 -0.07
C SER A 191 -10.06 1.16 1.44
N VAL A 192 -9.32 2.15 1.91
CA VAL A 192 -9.12 2.43 3.35
C VAL A 192 -10.03 3.57 3.80
N ALA A 193 -10.09 4.65 3.02
CA ALA A 193 -10.86 5.85 3.37
C ALA A 193 -12.38 5.63 3.35
N ARG A 194 -12.90 4.74 2.48
CA ARG A 194 -14.34 4.47 2.35
C ARG A 194 -14.81 3.20 3.06
N THR A 195 -13.91 2.32 3.46
CA THR A 195 -14.29 1.04 4.08
C THR A 195 -14.30 1.16 5.60
N THR A 196 -15.50 1.36 6.15
CA THR A 196 -15.73 1.44 7.60
C THR A 196 -15.98 0.06 8.21
N SER A 197 -15.68 -0.06 9.51
CA SER A 197 -16.14 -1.22 10.28
C SER A 197 -17.57 -0.97 10.72
N THR A 198 -18.45 -1.95 10.59
CA THR A 198 -19.84 -1.89 11.07
C THR A 198 -20.05 -2.67 12.36
N THR A 199 -19.14 -3.58 12.68
CA THR A 199 -19.13 -4.39 13.89
C THR A 199 -17.73 -4.47 14.48
N PRO A 200 -17.62 -4.66 15.81
CA PRO A 200 -16.32 -4.86 16.44
C PRO A 200 -15.79 -6.25 16.08
N ARG A 201 -14.51 -6.33 15.75
CA ARG A 201 -13.82 -7.60 15.52
C ARG A 201 -13.09 -8.03 16.78
N THR A 202 -13.25 -9.28 17.17
CA THR A 202 -12.39 -9.88 18.20
C THR A 202 -11.10 -10.35 17.52
N ILE A 203 -9.97 -9.81 17.94
CA ILE A 203 -8.66 -10.13 17.41
C ILE A 203 -7.96 -11.08 18.38
N SER A 204 -7.71 -12.30 17.91
CA SER A 204 -6.73 -13.20 18.52
C SER A 204 -5.35 -12.95 17.89
N ARG A 205 -4.29 -13.20 18.66
CA ARG A 205 -2.85 -13.03 18.33
C ARG A 205 -2.56 -12.94 16.82
N GLY A 206 -2.05 -11.78 16.37
CA GLY A 206 -1.53 -11.58 15.02
C GLY A 206 -2.54 -11.29 13.89
N GLY A 207 -3.83 -11.13 14.18
CA GLY A 207 -4.88 -10.98 13.15
C GLY A 207 -5.21 -9.56 12.66
N PHE A 208 -4.63 -8.51 13.25
CA PHE A 208 -4.97 -7.11 12.91
C PHE A 208 -3.94 -6.54 11.92
N GLY A 209 -4.40 -6.05 10.75
CA GLY A 209 -3.53 -5.44 9.73
C GLY A 209 -3.25 -6.29 8.48
N GLY A 210 -3.92 -7.43 8.30
CA GLY A 210 -3.79 -8.27 7.10
C GLY A 210 -4.30 -7.66 5.80
N THR A 211 -4.99 -6.51 5.85
CA THR A 211 -5.53 -5.82 4.67
C THR A 211 -4.48 -5.03 3.86
N GLY A 212 -3.24 -4.93 4.34
CA GLY A 212 -2.15 -4.22 3.66
C GLY A 212 -1.07 -5.10 3.00
N ARG A 213 -1.07 -6.42 3.24
CA ARG A 213 -0.22 -7.32 2.45
C ARG A 213 -0.98 -7.65 1.16
N ALA A 214 -0.66 -6.94 0.08
CA ALA A 214 -0.92 -7.46 -1.25
C ALA A 214 -0.50 -8.93 -1.27
N THR A 215 -1.41 -9.83 -1.62
CA THR A 215 -1.04 -11.22 -1.89
C THR A 215 0.00 -11.19 -2.99
N ALA A 216 1.27 -11.31 -2.64
CA ALA A 216 2.27 -11.74 -3.59
C ALA A 216 1.77 -13.08 -4.10
N PHE A 217 1.37 -13.12 -5.38
CA PHE A 217 1.07 -14.36 -6.04
C PHE A 217 2.36 -15.18 -6.05
N SER A 218 2.54 -16.04 -5.06
CA SER A 218 3.53 -17.11 -5.14
C SER A 218 3.04 -18.05 -6.23
N GLY A 219 3.41 -17.73 -7.47
CA GLY A 219 3.27 -18.59 -8.64
C GLY A 219 4.17 -19.81 -8.47
N GLY A 220 3.74 -20.75 -7.63
CA GLY A 220 4.30 -22.07 -7.53
C GLY A 220 3.53 -23.02 -8.44
N SER A 221 4.07 -23.32 -9.62
CA SER A 221 3.82 -24.60 -10.28
C SER A 221 4.89 -24.87 -11.33
N GLY A 222 5.58 -26.02 -11.21
CA GLY A 222 6.54 -26.45 -12.22
C GLY A 222 7.70 -27.33 -11.75
N GLY A 223 7.62 -27.99 -10.59
CA GLY A 223 8.55 -29.06 -10.25
C GLY A 223 8.32 -30.26 -11.18
N ARG A 224 9.11 -30.37 -12.26
CA ARG A 224 9.13 -31.55 -13.11
C ARG A 224 9.89 -32.67 -12.41
N THR A 225 9.13 -33.65 -11.94
CA THR A 225 9.63 -34.99 -11.67
C THR A 225 10.10 -35.59 -13.01
N GLY A 226 11.35 -36.05 -13.05
CA GLY A 226 11.93 -36.71 -14.21
C GLY A 226 12.95 -37.72 -13.74
N GLY A 227 12.49 -38.94 -13.45
CA GLY A 227 13.34 -40.12 -13.33
C GLY A 227 12.98 -41.11 -14.43
N PHE A 228 13.94 -41.44 -15.30
CA PHE A 228 13.96 -42.68 -16.09
C PHE A 228 15.33 -42.92 -16.76
N GLY A 229 15.91 -44.11 -16.52
CA GLY A 229 16.88 -44.86 -17.36
C GLY A 229 18.30 -44.30 -17.47
N GLY A 230 19.39 -45.07 -17.43
CA GLY A 230 19.64 -46.50 -17.61
C GLY A 230 20.99 -46.65 -18.32
N GLY A 231 21.85 -47.59 -17.91
CA GLY A 231 23.15 -47.88 -18.52
C GLY A 231 24.22 -48.25 -17.49
#